data_AF-A0A6P0VBH7-F1
#
_entry.id   AF-A0A6P0VBH7-F1
#
_cell.length_a   1.000
_cell.length_b   1.000
_cell.length_c   1.000
_cell.angle_alpha   90.00
_cell.angle_beta   90.00
_cell.angle_gamma   90.00
#
_symmetry.space_group_name_H-M   'P 1'
#
loop_
_entity.id
_entity.type
_entity.pdbx_description
1 polymer ?
#
loop_
_entity_poly.entity_id
_entity_poly.type
_entity_poly.pdbx_seq_one_letter_code
_entity_poly.pdbx_strand_id
1 'polypeptide(L)'
;MFQAFAETSVSASTQQALFVSWRDYIAHRAKPSTWNQYGIKAVDNWWVLWLIDSVADAQKGANWFQQQITQWIAELPGDKIQLGENYNILRLLTKDLTEIQDNGNSSYPQFYEVVIRPKDFSTQDEQSRREYLQQYAPVNLLEQVINYWKTNLQEFVPQPEFAQKSDYTEHAHWMVALKELSPNDYQALLEQWRVAHQRRRNLWKAMKQEGLIV
;
A
#
# COMPACT_ATOMS: atom_id res chain seq x y z
N MET A 1 -14.00 -4.94 -18.19
CA MET A 1 -14.89 -3.80 -17.86
C MET A 1 -14.92 -2.73 -18.95
N PHE A 2 -13.80 -2.39 -19.61
CA PHE A 2 -13.75 -1.36 -20.65
C PHE A 2 -14.42 -1.76 -21.98
N GLN A 3 -14.43 -3.05 -22.30
CA GLN A 3 -14.87 -3.57 -23.60
C GLN A 3 -16.35 -3.27 -23.91
N ALA A 4 -17.23 -3.33 -22.91
CA ALA A 4 -18.64 -2.97 -23.07
C ALA A 4 -18.87 -1.46 -23.35
N PHE A 5 -17.93 -0.59 -22.94
CA PHE A 5 -17.99 0.86 -23.17
C PHE A 5 -17.49 1.25 -24.56
N ALA A 6 -16.53 0.51 -25.12
CA ALA A 6 -15.91 0.83 -26.40
C ALA A 6 -16.81 0.53 -27.62
N GLU A 7 -17.85 -0.28 -27.45
CA GLU A 7 -18.67 -0.80 -28.56
C GLU A 7 -19.97 -0.01 -28.82
N THR A 8 -20.29 1.01 -28.01
CA THR A 8 -21.52 1.81 -28.17
C THR A 8 -21.24 3.12 -28.91
N SER A 9 -21.88 3.32 -30.07
CA SER A 9 -21.77 4.56 -30.86
C SER A 9 -22.49 5.73 -30.19
N VAL A 10 -21.72 6.66 -29.61
CA VAL A 10 -22.20 7.95 -29.09
C VAL A 10 -21.30 9.08 -29.60
N SER A 11 -21.72 10.33 -29.41
CA SER A 11 -20.87 11.48 -29.74
C SER A 11 -19.58 11.48 -28.90
N ALA A 12 -18.48 12.02 -29.42
CA ALA A 12 -17.20 12.04 -28.71
C ALA A 12 -17.28 12.75 -27.34
N SER A 13 -18.09 13.80 -27.21
CA SER A 13 -18.31 14.50 -25.94
C SER A 13 -19.12 13.64 -24.95
N THR A 14 -20.12 12.90 -25.43
CA THR A 14 -20.87 11.92 -24.60
C THR A 14 -19.97 10.77 -24.16
N GLN A 15 -19.14 10.24 -25.05
CA GLN A 15 -18.19 9.18 -24.73
C GLN A 15 -17.20 9.63 -23.64
N GLN A 16 -16.66 10.85 -23.78
CA GLN A 16 -15.76 11.42 -22.80
C GLN A 16 -16.44 11.64 -21.44
N ALA A 17 -17.66 12.16 -21.41
CA ALA A 17 -18.40 12.39 -20.17
C ALA A 17 -18.72 11.06 -19.45
N LEU A 18 -19.12 10.03 -20.20
CA LEU A 18 -19.37 8.70 -19.66
C LEU A 18 -18.08 8.04 -19.15
N PHE A 19 -16.98 8.18 -19.87
CA PHE A 19 -15.67 7.68 -19.43
C PHE A 19 -15.25 8.34 -18.11
N VAL A 20 -15.35 9.67 -17.99
CA VAL A 20 -15.02 10.38 -16.74
C VAL A 20 -15.91 9.90 -15.60
N SER A 21 -17.23 9.81 -15.82
CA SER A 21 -18.18 9.33 -14.81
C SER A 21 -17.86 7.89 -14.35
N TRP A 22 -17.61 6.98 -15.30
CA TRP A 22 -17.22 5.61 -14.99
C TRP A 22 -15.86 5.54 -14.29
N ARG A 23 -14.87 6.30 -14.74
CA ARG A 23 -13.53 6.37 -14.13
C ARG A 23 -13.61 6.83 -12.68
N ASP A 24 -14.37 7.89 -12.42
CA ASP A 24 -14.54 8.45 -11.08
C ASP A 24 -15.33 7.47 -10.17
N TYR A 25 -16.30 6.76 -10.73
CA TYR A 25 -16.99 5.66 -10.03
C TYR A 25 -16.04 4.53 -9.63
N ILE A 26 -15.18 4.06 -10.54
CA ILE A 26 -14.19 3.02 -10.23
C ILE A 26 -13.19 3.52 -9.20
N ALA A 27 -12.73 4.76 -9.30
CA ALA A 27 -11.82 5.36 -8.33
C ALA A 27 -12.44 5.40 -6.93
N HIS A 28 -13.71 5.79 -6.82
CA HIS A 28 -14.43 5.78 -5.56
C HIS A 28 -14.59 4.37 -5.00
N ARG A 29 -14.96 3.40 -5.85
CA ARG A 29 -15.14 1.99 -5.46
C ARG A 29 -13.84 1.30 -5.06
N ALA A 30 -12.73 1.71 -5.66
CA ALA A 30 -11.40 1.18 -5.37
C ALA A 30 -10.80 1.70 -4.06
N LYS A 31 -11.36 2.77 -3.47
CA LYS A 31 -11.02 3.23 -2.12
C LYS A 31 -11.91 2.49 -1.09
N PRO A 32 -11.37 1.53 -0.29
CA PRO A 32 -12.09 0.99 0.87
C PRO A 32 -12.70 2.08 1.74
N SER A 33 -13.90 1.81 2.28
CA SER A 33 -14.64 2.74 3.15
C SER A 33 -13.85 3.16 4.41
N THR A 34 -12.84 2.39 4.80
CA THR A 34 -11.93 2.63 5.92
C THR A 34 -10.83 3.67 5.61
N TRP A 35 -10.64 4.08 4.35
CA TRP A 35 -9.59 5.03 3.96
C TRP A 35 -9.83 6.44 4.48
N ASN A 36 -11.08 6.81 4.78
CA ASN A 36 -11.46 8.12 5.32
C ASN A 36 -10.92 8.39 6.75
N GLN A 37 -10.19 7.45 7.35
CA GLN A 37 -9.67 7.55 8.72
C GLN A 37 -8.18 7.93 8.78
N TYR A 38 -7.47 8.01 7.66
CA TYR A 38 -6.01 8.21 7.64
C TYR A 38 -5.59 9.37 6.72
N GLY A 39 -5.33 10.53 7.33
CA GLY A 39 -4.54 11.61 6.72
C GLY A 39 -5.27 12.94 6.54
N ILE A 40 -4.49 14.02 6.53
CA ILE A 40 -4.94 15.41 6.28
C ILE A 40 -4.87 15.73 4.77
N LYS A 41 -4.15 14.90 3.98
CA LYS A 41 -3.92 15.09 2.55
C LYS A 41 -4.69 14.08 1.72
N ALA A 42 -5.75 14.55 1.06
CA ALA A 42 -6.47 13.79 0.07
C ALA A 42 -5.62 13.60 -1.21
N VAL A 43 -5.74 12.44 -1.85
CA VAL A 43 -5.10 12.14 -3.12
C VAL A 43 -6.19 11.85 -4.15
N ASP A 44 -6.42 12.82 -5.03
CA ASP A 44 -7.47 12.74 -6.05
C ASP A 44 -6.99 12.05 -7.33
N ASN A 45 -5.67 11.97 -7.54
CA ASN A 45 -5.06 11.32 -8.70
C ASN A 45 -3.98 10.32 -8.26
N TRP A 46 -4.10 9.06 -8.67
CA TRP A 46 -3.31 7.94 -8.16
C TRP A 46 -3.22 6.79 -9.16
N TRP A 47 -2.41 5.77 -8.85
CA TRP A 47 -2.04 4.75 -9.82
C TRP A 47 -3.21 4.00 -10.48
N VAL A 48 -4.33 3.78 -9.78
CA VAL A 48 -5.52 3.14 -10.40
C VAL A 48 -6.08 4.01 -11.51
N LEU A 49 -6.14 5.33 -11.30
CA LEU A 49 -6.59 6.28 -12.31
C LEU A 49 -5.61 6.37 -13.48
N TRP A 50 -4.31 6.36 -13.20
CA TRP A 50 -3.29 6.32 -14.26
C TRP A 50 -3.40 5.03 -15.07
N LEU A 51 -3.65 3.89 -14.42
CA LEU A 51 -3.83 2.62 -15.11
C LEU A 51 -5.06 2.65 -16.03
N ILE A 52 -6.19 3.14 -15.52
CA ILE A 52 -7.42 3.32 -16.31
C ILE A 52 -7.16 4.22 -17.51
N ASP A 53 -6.56 5.39 -17.28
CA ASP A 53 -6.23 6.35 -18.33
C ASP A 53 -5.30 5.73 -19.38
N SER A 54 -4.37 4.86 -18.98
CA SER A 54 -3.44 4.19 -19.90
C SER A 54 -4.10 3.13 -20.77
N VAL A 55 -5.18 2.52 -20.28
CA VAL A 55 -6.00 1.56 -21.03
C VAL A 55 -6.97 2.29 -21.97
N ALA A 56 -7.52 3.41 -21.52
CA ALA A 56 -8.58 4.14 -22.20
C ALA A 56 -8.08 5.13 -23.27
N ASP A 57 -6.94 5.76 -23.03
CA ASP A 57 -6.39 6.82 -23.87
C ASP A 57 -5.27 6.27 -24.75
N ALA A 58 -5.50 6.30 -26.06
CA ALA A 58 -4.54 5.83 -27.07
C ALA A 58 -3.20 6.60 -27.02
N GLN A 59 -3.14 7.77 -26.39
CA GLN A 59 -1.90 8.56 -26.26
C GLN A 59 -1.07 8.23 -25.02
N LYS A 60 -1.64 7.61 -23.99
CA LYS A 60 -0.95 7.35 -22.72
C LYS A 60 -0.25 5.98 -22.73
N GLY A 61 -1.01 4.89 -22.84
CA GLY A 61 -0.43 3.54 -22.91
C GLY A 61 0.51 3.16 -21.76
N ALA A 62 1.25 2.06 -21.93
CA ALA A 62 2.13 1.51 -20.89
C ALA A 62 3.29 2.43 -20.49
N ASN A 63 3.96 3.07 -21.45
CA ASN A 63 5.12 3.92 -21.15
C ASN A 63 4.75 5.11 -20.27
N TRP A 64 3.59 5.74 -20.50
CA TRP A 64 3.12 6.82 -19.65
C TRP A 64 2.81 6.34 -18.24
N PHE A 65 2.10 5.20 -18.11
CA PHE A 65 1.84 4.60 -16.79
C PHE A 65 3.13 4.36 -15.99
N GLN A 66 4.12 3.75 -16.65
CA GLN A 66 5.41 3.41 -16.04
C GLN A 66 6.14 4.65 -15.53
N GLN A 67 6.11 5.75 -16.30
CA GLN A 67 6.69 7.03 -15.87
C GLN A 67 5.97 7.57 -14.64
N GLN A 68 4.63 7.63 -14.66
CA GLN A 68 3.84 8.16 -13.55
C GLN A 68 4.07 7.36 -12.26
N ILE A 69 3.99 6.03 -12.32
CA ILE A 69 4.09 5.19 -11.13
C ILE A 69 5.51 5.17 -10.54
N THR A 70 6.53 5.18 -11.38
CA THR A 70 7.93 5.22 -10.93
C THR A 70 8.26 6.56 -10.29
N GLN A 71 7.82 7.66 -10.91
CA GLN A 71 7.99 9.00 -10.35
C GLN A 71 7.27 9.12 -9.00
N TRP A 72 6.03 8.67 -8.92
CA TRP A 72 5.25 8.72 -7.68
C TRP A 72 5.93 7.97 -6.53
N ILE A 73 6.43 6.75 -6.76
CA ILE A 73 7.15 5.98 -5.73
C ILE A 73 8.41 6.72 -5.26
N ALA A 74 9.17 7.33 -6.18
CA ALA A 74 10.38 8.07 -5.87
C ALA A 74 10.12 9.35 -5.05
N GLU A 75 8.92 9.91 -5.16
CA GLU A 75 8.50 11.14 -4.47
C GLU A 75 7.73 10.88 -3.16
N LEU A 76 7.48 9.62 -2.80
CA LEU A 76 6.77 9.30 -1.56
C LEU A 76 7.59 9.74 -0.33
N PRO A 77 6.97 10.44 0.64
CA PRO A 77 7.65 10.80 1.89
C PRO A 77 7.89 9.56 2.76
N GLY A 78 8.95 9.59 3.57
CA GLY A 78 9.23 8.51 4.53
C GLY A 78 8.43 8.57 5.84
N ASP A 79 7.77 9.70 6.11
CA ASP A 79 6.97 9.92 7.33
C ASP A 79 5.49 9.60 7.11
N LYS A 80 4.91 8.89 8.08
CA LYS A 80 3.50 8.47 8.07
C LYS A 80 2.52 9.64 8.00
N ILE A 81 2.80 10.78 8.63
CA ILE A 81 1.90 11.94 8.65
C ILE A 81 1.82 12.57 7.26
N GLN A 82 2.96 12.77 6.61
CA GLN A 82 3.05 13.35 5.27
C GLN A 82 2.54 12.41 4.19
N LEU A 83 2.65 11.09 4.41
CA LEU A 83 2.18 10.10 3.44
C LEU A 83 0.66 10.18 3.24
N GLY A 84 -0.11 10.42 4.29
CA GLY A 84 -1.56 10.62 4.18
C GLY A 84 -2.27 9.46 3.46
N GLU A 85 -3.15 9.77 2.51
CA GLU A 85 -3.85 8.75 1.70
C GLU A 85 -2.89 7.85 0.89
N ASN A 86 -1.67 8.32 0.56
CA ASN A 86 -0.70 7.51 -0.16
C ASN A 86 -0.33 6.22 0.60
N TYR A 87 -0.49 6.20 1.93
CA TYR A 87 -0.21 5.01 2.73
C TYR A 87 -1.08 3.81 2.30
N ASN A 88 -2.38 4.02 2.22
CA ASN A 88 -3.30 2.95 1.83
C ASN A 88 -3.23 2.68 0.32
N ILE A 89 -2.96 3.69 -0.49
CA ILE A 89 -2.71 3.54 -1.93
C ILE A 89 -1.49 2.64 -2.19
N LEU A 90 -0.40 2.86 -1.44
CA LEU A 90 0.82 2.06 -1.52
C LEU A 90 0.59 0.63 -1.01
N ARG A 91 -0.16 0.46 0.08
CA ARG A 91 -0.56 -0.88 0.56
C ARG A 91 -1.36 -1.65 -0.48
N LEU A 92 -2.33 -0.99 -1.16
CA LEU A 92 -3.09 -1.60 -2.24
C LEU A 92 -2.17 -2.02 -3.40
N LEU A 93 -1.27 -1.13 -3.83
CA LEU A 93 -0.30 -1.46 -4.88
C LEU A 93 0.57 -2.65 -4.49
N THR A 94 1.08 -2.65 -3.26
CA THR A 94 1.94 -3.74 -2.74
C THR A 94 1.19 -5.07 -2.71
N LYS A 95 -0.07 -5.06 -2.26
CA LYS A 95 -0.96 -6.23 -2.31
C LYS A 95 -1.04 -6.77 -3.73
N ASP A 96 -1.47 -5.94 -4.67
CA ASP A 96 -1.74 -6.39 -6.04
C ASP A 96 -0.47 -6.89 -6.74
N LEU A 97 0.68 -6.24 -6.53
CA LEU A 97 1.96 -6.70 -7.09
C LEU A 97 2.43 -8.04 -6.50
N THR A 98 2.27 -8.22 -5.19
CA THR A 98 2.61 -9.50 -4.52
C THR A 98 1.71 -10.62 -5.03
N GLU A 99 0.43 -10.34 -5.24
CA GLU A 99 -0.53 -11.29 -5.79
C GLU A 99 -0.23 -11.67 -7.25
N ILE A 100 0.22 -10.71 -8.06
CA ILE A 100 0.63 -10.96 -9.45
C ILE A 100 1.88 -11.85 -9.51
N GLN A 101 2.87 -11.58 -8.65
CA GLN A 101 4.17 -12.24 -8.74
C GLN A 101 4.21 -13.59 -8.03
N ASP A 102 3.65 -13.67 -6.82
CA ASP A 102 3.82 -14.81 -5.93
C ASP A 102 2.50 -15.56 -5.65
N ASN A 103 1.40 -15.26 -6.35
CA ASN A 103 0.06 -15.79 -6.06
C ASN A 103 -0.33 -15.64 -4.57
N GLY A 104 0.09 -14.53 -3.94
CA GLY A 104 -0.14 -14.24 -2.53
C GLY A 104 0.87 -14.89 -1.56
N ASN A 105 1.78 -15.74 -2.03
CA ASN A 105 2.85 -16.32 -1.20
C ASN A 105 4.04 -15.36 -1.06
N SER A 106 3.82 -14.24 -0.36
CA SER A 106 4.85 -13.21 -0.15
C SER A 106 6.13 -13.81 0.43
N SER A 107 7.27 -13.39 -0.10
CA SER A 107 8.59 -13.63 0.51
C SER A 107 8.73 -13.01 1.92
N TYR A 108 7.81 -12.10 2.29
CA TYR A 108 7.77 -11.42 3.57
C TYR A 108 6.36 -11.57 4.19
N PRO A 109 5.99 -12.79 4.66
CA PRO A 109 4.64 -13.08 5.14
C PRO A 109 4.21 -12.24 6.35
N GLN A 110 5.13 -11.91 7.26
CA GLN A 110 4.78 -11.11 8.45
C GLN A 110 4.50 -9.65 8.05
N PHE A 111 5.35 -9.08 7.21
CA PHE A 111 5.12 -7.78 6.60
C PHE A 111 3.80 -7.74 5.83
N TYR A 112 3.51 -8.78 5.03
CA TYR A 112 2.30 -8.85 4.23
C TYR A 112 1.04 -8.89 5.11
N GLU A 113 1.01 -9.73 6.14
CA GLU A 113 -0.17 -9.84 7.01
C GLU A 113 -0.33 -8.63 7.94
N VAL A 114 0.75 -8.10 8.50
CA VAL A 114 0.67 -7.04 9.54
C VAL A 114 0.56 -5.65 8.93
N VAL A 115 1.37 -5.35 7.92
CA VAL A 115 1.49 -4.01 7.33
C VAL A 115 0.56 -3.89 6.13
N ILE A 116 0.62 -4.85 5.20
CA ILE A 116 -0.24 -4.79 4.01
C ILE A 116 -1.68 -5.12 4.39
N ARG A 117 -1.95 -6.13 5.22
CA ARG A 117 -3.31 -6.58 5.61
C ARG A 117 -4.21 -6.73 4.36
N PRO A 118 -3.94 -7.71 3.49
CA PRO A 118 -4.57 -7.82 2.17
C PRO A 118 -6.12 -7.87 2.21
N LYS A 119 -6.68 -8.36 3.31
CA LYS A 119 -8.13 -8.44 3.57
C LYS A 119 -8.80 -7.05 3.61
N ASP A 120 -8.08 -6.00 3.98
CA ASP A 120 -8.60 -4.62 4.01
C ASP A 120 -8.90 -4.08 2.60
N PHE A 121 -8.35 -4.72 1.56
CA PHE A 121 -8.37 -4.25 0.17
C PHE A 121 -9.06 -5.21 -0.81
N SER A 122 -9.72 -6.24 -0.29
CA SER A 122 -10.43 -7.21 -1.13
C SER A 122 -11.66 -6.56 -1.78
N THR A 123 -11.63 -6.41 -3.10
CA THR A 123 -12.73 -5.80 -3.87
C THR A 123 -13.09 -6.67 -5.08
N GLN A 124 -14.34 -6.57 -5.55
CA GLN A 124 -14.82 -7.38 -6.68
C GLN A 124 -14.03 -7.15 -7.99
N ASP A 125 -13.39 -5.98 -8.13
CA ASP A 125 -12.69 -5.58 -9.36
C ASP A 125 -11.17 -5.86 -9.30
N GLU A 126 -10.68 -6.53 -8.24
CA GLU A 126 -9.24 -6.75 -8.05
C GLU A 126 -8.59 -7.61 -9.13
N GLN A 127 -9.33 -8.56 -9.70
CA GLN A 127 -8.80 -9.41 -10.77
C GLN A 127 -8.46 -8.59 -12.02
N SER A 128 -9.41 -7.80 -12.52
CA SER A 128 -9.16 -6.94 -13.69
C SER A 128 -8.09 -5.89 -13.40
N ARG A 129 -8.06 -5.33 -12.18
CA ARG A 129 -7.01 -4.38 -11.79
C ARG A 129 -5.62 -5.01 -11.84
N ARG A 130 -5.47 -6.25 -11.34
CA ARG A 130 -4.21 -7.01 -11.39
C ARG A 130 -3.80 -7.37 -12.82
N GLU A 131 -4.75 -7.78 -13.67
CA GLU A 131 -4.47 -8.10 -15.09
C GLU A 131 -3.90 -6.89 -15.84
N TYR A 132 -4.54 -5.72 -15.72
CA TYR A 132 -4.02 -4.50 -16.34
C TYR A 132 -2.70 -4.06 -15.71
N LEU A 133 -2.56 -4.16 -14.39
CA LEU A 133 -1.31 -3.82 -13.71
C LEU A 133 -0.16 -4.71 -14.21
N GLN A 134 -0.38 -6.02 -14.36
CA GLN A 134 0.62 -6.95 -14.91
C GLN A 134 1.01 -6.59 -16.35
N GLN A 135 0.09 -6.09 -17.17
CA GLN A 135 0.35 -5.73 -18.55
C GLN A 135 1.08 -4.37 -18.70
N TYR A 136 0.79 -3.40 -17.84
CA TYR A 136 1.25 -2.01 -18.01
C TYR A 136 2.41 -1.64 -17.07
N ALA A 137 2.53 -2.27 -15.90
CA ALA A 137 3.57 -1.95 -14.92
C ALA A 137 4.98 -2.29 -15.43
N PRO A 138 6.02 -1.58 -14.94
CA PRO A 138 7.38 -1.99 -15.19
C PRO A 138 7.70 -3.27 -14.40
N VAL A 139 8.54 -4.15 -14.97
CA VAL A 139 8.84 -5.47 -14.39
C VAL A 139 9.45 -5.38 -12.98
N ASN A 140 10.22 -4.32 -12.69
CA ASN A 140 10.85 -4.11 -11.40
C ASN A 140 9.99 -3.32 -10.39
N LEU A 141 8.70 -3.11 -10.66
CA LEU A 141 7.86 -2.27 -9.80
C LEU A 141 7.74 -2.80 -8.37
N LEU A 142 7.57 -4.12 -8.20
CA LEU A 142 7.49 -4.71 -6.85
C LEU A 142 8.78 -4.47 -6.07
N GLU A 143 9.94 -4.61 -6.71
CA GLU A 143 11.23 -4.34 -6.09
C GLU A 143 11.34 -2.89 -5.60
N GLN A 144 10.92 -1.93 -6.41
CA GLN A 144 10.91 -0.51 -6.03
C GLN A 144 10.00 -0.24 -4.82
N VAL A 145 8.79 -0.82 -4.83
CA VAL A 145 7.84 -0.70 -3.72
C VAL A 145 8.38 -1.34 -2.44
N ILE A 146 8.96 -2.53 -2.53
CA ILE A 146 9.58 -3.22 -1.38
C ILE A 146 10.78 -2.44 -0.85
N ASN A 147 11.59 -1.82 -1.72
CA ASN A 147 12.70 -0.97 -1.30
C ASN A 147 12.23 0.29 -0.57
N TYR A 148 11.13 0.90 -1.01
CA TYR A 148 10.51 1.99 -0.26
C TYR A 148 10.10 1.53 1.15
N TRP A 149 9.44 0.38 1.27
CA TRP A 149 9.05 -0.15 2.57
C TRP A 149 10.26 -0.47 3.44
N LYS A 150 11.29 -1.14 2.92
CA LYS A 150 12.54 -1.43 3.64
C LYS A 150 13.17 -0.18 4.23
N THR A 151 13.17 0.92 3.47
CA THR A 151 13.80 2.18 3.85
C THR A 151 13.02 2.93 4.93
N ASN A 152 11.69 2.80 4.95
CA ASN A 152 10.84 3.69 5.74
C ASN A 152 9.98 2.97 6.80
N LEU A 153 9.92 1.63 6.81
CA LEU A 153 8.98 0.87 7.65
C LEU A 153 9.08 1.21 9.15
N GLN A 154 10.28 1.52 9.64
CA GLN A 154 10.50 1.92 11.04
C GLN A 154 9.61 3.11 11.45
N GLU A 155 9.41 4.08 10.57
CA GLU A 155 8.61 5.30 10.82
C GLU A 155 7.11 5.01 10.95
N PHE A 156 6.66 3.82 10.53
CA PHE A 156 5.26 3.41 10.61
C PHE A 156 4.95 2.56 11.85
N VAL A 157 5.98 2.03 12.52
CA VAL A 157 5.81 1.22 13.73
C VAL A 157 5.10 2.05 14.80
N PRO A 158 3.97 1.56 15.36
CA PRO A 158 3.26 2.26 16.42
C PRO A 158 4.19 2.56 17.61
N GLN A 159 4.12 3.78 18.14
CA GLN A 159 4.92 4.15 19.31
C GLN A 159 4.30 3.56 20.59
N PRO A 160 5.08 2.93 21.49
CA PRO A 160 4.56 2.32 22.73
C PRO A 160 3.84 3.28 23.69
N GLU A 161 4.04 4.58 23.55
CA GLU A 161 3.39 5.64 24.31
C GLU A 161 1.89 5.74 24.00
N PHE A 162 1.48 5.39 22.78
CA PHE A 162 0.10 5.46 22.33
C PHE A 162 -0.69 4.16 22.50
N ALA A 163 -0.11 3.16 23.17
CA ALA A 163 -0.76 1.90 23.44
C ALA A 163 -2.02 2.09 24.31
N GLN A 164 -3.16 1.60 23.82
CA GLN A 164 -4.41 1.63 24.58
C GLN A 164 -4.44 0.46 25.58
N LYS A 165 -4.93 0.73 26.80
CA LYS A 165 -5.12 -0.30 27.84
C LYS A 165 -3.86 -1.12 28.17
N SER A 166 -2.66 -0.57 27.87
CA SER A 166 -1.38 -1.29 27.98
C SER A 166 -1.32 -2.59 27.16
N ASP A 167 -2.07 -2.65 26.05
CA ASP A 167 -1.99 -3.70 25.04
C ASP A 167 -0.93 -3.31 24.00
N TYR A 168 0.04 -4.20 23.82
CA TYR A 168 1.20 -4.02 22.93
C TYR A 168 1.26 -5.08 21.83
N THR A 169 0.16 -5.82 21.63
CA THR A 169 0.08 -6.89 20.63
C THR A 169 0.37 -6.36 19.23
N GLU A 170 -0.25 -5.22 18.86
CA GLU A 170 0.02 -4.58 17.58
C GLU A 170 1.48 -4.15 17.45
N HIS A 171 2.06 -3.52 18.48
CA HIS A 171 3.48 -3.12 18.48
C HIS A 171 4.41 -4.31 18.25
N ALA A 172 4.14 -5.44 18.91
CA ALA A 172 4.94 -6.65 18.76
C ALA A 172 4.83 -7.20 17.33
N HIS A 173 3.62 -7.31 16.77
CA HIS A 173 3.43 -7.74 15.38
C HIS A 173 4.16 -6.81 14.39
N TRP A 174 4.09 -5.49 14.58
CA TRP A 174 4.81 -4.54 13.73
C TRP A 174 6.34 -4.69 13.85
N MET A 175 6.85 -5.01 15.03
CA MET A 175 8.28 -5.31 15.22
C MET A 175 8.70 -6.63 14.55
N VAL A 176 7.82 -7.64 14.48
CA VAL A 176 8.05 -8.85 13.69
C VAL A 176 8.16 -8.51 12.20
N ALA A 177 7.21 -7.75 11.66
CA ALA A 177 7.25 -7.27 10.28
C ALA A 177 8.51 -6.44 9.98
N LEU A 178 8.89 -5.53 10.90
CA LEU A 178 10.12 -4.74 10.75
C LEU A 178 11.36 -5.63 10.76
N LYS A 179 11.44 -6.60 11.67
CA LYS A 179 12.57 -7.55 11.74
C LYS A 179 12.72 -8.37 10.46
N GLU A 180 11.60 -8.79 9.87
CA GLU A 180 11.58 -9.54 8.62
C GLU A 180 12.06 -8.68 7.43
N LEU A 181 11.59 -7.44 7.35
CA LEU A 181 11.85 -6.58 6.19
C LEU A 181 13.16 -5.79 6.28
N SER A 182 13.46 -5.22 7.45
CA SER A 182 14.67 -4.43 7.75
C SER A 182 15.25 -4.80 9.14
N PRO A 183 16.07 -5.86 9.23
CA PRO A 183 16.64 -6.32 10.50
C PRO A 183 17.46 -5.26 11.25
N ASN A 184 18.15 -4.37 10.52
CA ASN A 184 19.00 -3.33 11.11
C ASN A 184 18.15 -2.26 11.81
N ASP A 185 17.09 -1.79 11.16
CA ASP A 185 16.17 -0.80 11.73
C ASP A 185 15.41 -1.38 12.92
N TYR A 186 15.04 -2.67 12.84
CA TYR A 186 14.51 -3.39 13.99
C TYR A 186 15.45 -3.37 15.20
N GLN A 187 16.74 -3.65 15.01
CA GLN A 187 17.73 -3.63 16.10
C GLN A 187 17.88 -2.22 16.68
N ALA A 188 17.99 -1.21 15.82
CA ALA A 188 18.10 0.18 16.24
C ALA A 188 16.88 0.63 17.06
N LEU A 189 15.68 0.33 16.57
CA LEU A 189 14.43 0.66 17.27
C LEU A 189 14.28 -0.12 18.59
N LEU A 190 14.69 -1.39 18.62
CA LEU A 190 14.66 -2.20 19.84
C LEU A 190 15.55 -1.61 20.94
N GLU A 191 16.78 -1.19 20.60
CA GLU A 191 17.69 -0.55 21.55
C GLU A 191 17.12 0.79 22.06
N GLN A 192 16.53 1.59 21.17
CA GLN A 192 15.83 2.81 21.56
C GLN A 192 14.70 2.51 22.56
N TRP A 193 13.87 1.52 22.27
CA TRP A 193 12.77 1.12 23.16
C TRP A 193 13.27 0.56 24.49
N ARG A 194 14.40 -0.16 24.53
CA ARG A 194 14.98 -0.68 25.77
C ARG A 194 15.28 0.45 26.76
N VAL A 195 15.78 1.57 26.26
CA VAL A 195 16.07 2.75 27.10
C VAL A 195 14.79 3.51 27.43
N ALA A 196 14.01 3.89 26.41
CA ALA A 196 12.84 4.75 26.56
C ALA A 196 11.67 4.09 27.31
N HIS A 197 11.56 2.76 27.23
CA HIS A 197 10.41 1.98 27.73
C HIS A 197 10.79 0.85 28.69
N GLN A 198 11.96 0.93 29.34
CA GLN A 198 12.45 -0.08 30.27
C GLN A 198 11.41 -0.56 31.31
N ARG A 199 10.49 0.31 31.76
CA ARG A 199 9.48 -0.02 32.79
C ARG A 199 8.17 -0.58 32.24
N ARG A 200 7.94 -0.60 30.93
CA ARG A 200 6.71 -1.08 30.30
C ARG A 200 6.69 -2.61 30.24
N ARG A 201 6.44 -3.28 31.37
CA ARG A 201 6.48 -4.75 31.48
C ARG A 201 5.60 -5.47 30.45
N ASN A 202 4.42 -4.93 30.14
CA ASN A 202 3.50 -5.53 29.18
C ASN A 202 4.02 -5.45 27.73
N LEU A 203 4.77 -4.40 27.38
CA LEU A 203 5.46 -4.31 26.08
C LEU A 203 6.46 -5.46 25.95
N TRP A 204 7.33 -5.62 26.93
CA TRP A 204 8.36 -6.66 26.91
C TRP A 204 7.77 -8.07 26.94
N LYS A 205 6.65 -8.26 27.65
CA LYS A 205 5.89 -9.50 27.62
C LYS A 205 5.37 -9.82 26.21
N ALA A 206 4.76 -8.84 25.51
CA ALA A 206 4.28 -9.02 24.15
C ALA A 206 5.43 -9.32 23.17
N MET A 207 6.54 -8.57 23.26
CA MET A 207 7.75 -8.80 22.46
C MET A 207 8.31 -10.22 22.66
N LYS A 208 8.29 -10.74 23.89
CA LYS A 208 8.74 -12.11 24.21
C LYS A 208 7.79 -13.18 23.65
N GLN A 209 6.48 -12.92 23.67
CA GLN A 209 5.48 -13.84 23.10
C GLN A 209 5.67 -14.04 21.60
N GLU A 210 6.06 -12.98 20.89
CA GLU A 210 6.40 -13.01 19.46
C GLU A 210 7.83 -13.50 19.16
N GLY A 211 8.59 -13.96 20.17
CA GLY A 211 9.96 -14.45 20.00
C GLY A 211 10.98 -13.39 19.56
N LEU A 212 10.68 -12.10 19.79
CA LEU A 212 11.57 -10.99 19.42
C LEU A 212 12.71 -10.80 20.42
N ILE A 213 12.50 -11.20 21.68
CA ILE A 213 13.49 -11.11 22.75
C ILE A 213 13.46 -12.37 23.62
N VAL A 214 14.58 -12.63 24.31
CA VAL A 214 14.75 -13.76 25.24
C VAL A 214 14.28 -13.40 26.65
#